data_AF-A0A956S5H8-F1
#
_entry.id   AF-A0A956S5H8-F1
#
_cell.length_a   1.000
_cell.length_b   1.000
_cell.length_c   1.000
_cell.angle_alpha   90.00
_cell.angle_beta   90.00
_cell.angle_gamma   90.00
#
_symmetry.space_group_name_H-M   'P 1'
#
loop_
_entity.id
_entity.type
_entity.pdbx_description
1 polymer ?
#
loop_
_entity_poly.entity_id
_entity_poly.type
_entity_poly.pdbx_seq_one_letter_code
_entity_poly.pdbx_strand_id
1 'polypeptide(L)'
;MFNNKKESLFEVPVKEGTKNSFIQEGLKSSAITVSGNGALKYDSTGNSFVDQFGSVGQFLPARDYNTIEKDISLLYAQDKETAIKFTLYLRLISRKCSLFDGTKTETVQRGAGLKYESIMRMVWLQKNDEEAFWQNIQLFIACGSWKDVFEMLRVDLEYHGFEKRVLNWDKFANLILAGLGNENTSELVKKYLPQITAKSKCDTLRKQANTIIGKFISNKLFGKNAYKEYRKLKSSGKAHTWQQLISKKLFSQINFDTVHGRALSSLVSSKFLANHNLEGVYTEWIESKPVAKYTGYVHELASKIGSPNMCGWRSKARELTAYQKMTINKQYSGLVELARTDVNVKSGLIVVRDTSSSMTSNAKGLDMSSFDVAKALGIFFGDMLDGHFKNTWIEFADNAKLHTYKTKTFVDKWLEDSSEAYGSTNFQAVVDLFISIKRSGVKESEFPTGILCISDGELNSSSLNRTNVEDARLKLSNAGFSDDYVENFQIVMWNIPNGYYRDSSTKFETFGETENVFYLSGYDGSIISFLLGGTTNTSAPKTDVELFNEAMNQEVLNMVRV
;
A
#
# COMPACT_ATOMS: atom_id res chain seq x y z
N MET A 1 -21.23 18.97 -42.28
CA MET A 1 -20.63 20.29 -42.54
C MET A 1 -19.13 20.18 -42.29
N PHE A 2 -18.31 20.57 -43.26
CA PHE A 2 -16.85 20.62 -43.16
C PHE A 2 -16.47 21.95 -42.51
N ASN A 3 -16.47 21.99 -41.17
CA ASN A 3 -16.41 23.26 -40.46
C ASN A 3 -15.00 23.83 -40.29
N ASN A 4 -13.93 23.03 -40.43
CA ASN A 4 -12.55 23.53 -40.54
C ASN A 4 -11.64 22.53 -41.25
N LYS A 5 -10.64 23.05 -41.97
CA LYS A 5 -9.57 22.27 -42.62
C LYS A 5 -8.57 21.84 -41.55
N LYS A 6 -8.25 20.53 -41.46
CA LYS A 6 -7.20 20.05 -40.55
C LYS A 6 -5.84 20.62 -40.98
N GLU A 7 -5.11 21.24 -40.07
CA GLU A 7 -3.80 21.86 -40.33
C GLU A 7 -2.65 20.83 -40.35
N SER A 8 -2.84 19.66 -39.75
CA SER A 8 -1.93 18.51 -39.84
C SER A 8 -2.72 17.21 -39.94
N LEU A 9 -2.18 16.26 -40.71
CA LEU A 9 -2.68 14.88 -40.82
C LEU A 9 -1.82 13.88 -40.02
N PHE A 10 -0.78 14.37 -39.35
CA PHE A 10 0.13 13.57 -38.52
C PHE A 10 0.05 14.01 -37.06
N GLU A 11 0.06 13.05 -36.14
CA GLU A 11 0.35 13.30 -34.73
C GLU A 11 1.82 13.73 -34.63
N VAL A 12 2.05 15.03 -34.43
CA VAL A 12 3.37 15.52 -34.03
C VAL A 12 3.43 15.30 -32.53
N PRO A 13 4.35 14.47 -32.00
CA PRO A 13 4.55 14.37 -30.57
C PRO A 13 4.81 15.77 -30.04
N VAL A 14 4.06 16.19 -29.02
CA VAL A 14 4.41 17.39 -28.26
C VAL A 14 5.78 17.09 -27.66
N LYS A 15 6.84 17.62 -28.26
CA LYS A 15 8.15 17.65 -27.61
C LYS A 15 7.96 18.54 -26.38
N GLU A 16 7.82 17.92 -25.20
CA GLU A 16 8.19 18.62 -23.97
C GLU A 16 9.56 19.24 -24.22
N GLY A 17 9.66 20.56 -24.07
CA GLY A 17 10.89 21.29 -24.35
C GLY A 17 12.03 20.61 -23.62
N THR A 18 13.06 20.20 -24.37
CA THR A 18 14.23 19.51 -23.83
C THR A 18 14.75 20.32 -22.63
N LYS A 19 14.59 19.77 -21.42
CA LYS A 19 14.99 20.48 -20.19
C LYS A 19 16.45 20.89 -20.35
N ASN A 20 16.73 22.17 -20.12
CA ASN A 20 18.08 22.72 -20.30
C ASN A 20 19.09 21.91 -19.47
N SER A 21 20.14 21.38 -20.09
CA SER A 21 21.10 20.47 -19.46
C SER A 21 21.81 21.10 -18.26
N PHE A 22 22.12 22.40 -18.31
CA PHE A 22 22.69 23.13 -17.18
C PHE A 22 21.72 23.18 -15.99
N ILE A 23 20.42 23.40 -16.25
CA ILE A 23 19.40 23.37 -15.19
C ILE A 23 19.28 21.96 -14.61
N GLN A 24 19.27 20.90 -15.44
CA GLN A 24 19.18 19.52 -14.95
C GLN A 24 20.38 19.13 -14.09
N GLU A 25 21.61 19.43 -14.51
CA GLU A 25 22.80 19.18 -13.71
C GLU A 25 22.84 20.01 -12.43
N GLY A 26 22.37 21.27 -12.48
CA GLY A 26 22.24 22.12 -11.29
C GLY A 26 21.23 21.58 -10.28
N LEU A 27 20.08 21.09 -10.75
CA LEU A 27 19.06 20.45 -9.91
C LEU A 27 19.58 19.12 -9.33
N LYS A 28 20.22 18.29 -10.15
CA LYS A 28 20.86 17.05 -9.70
C LYS A 28 21.87 17.32 -8.59
N SER A 29 22.76 18.29 -8.80
CA SER A 29 23.76 18.67 -7.80
C SER A 29 23.14 19.19 -6.50
N SER A 30 21.99 19.85 -6.59
CA SER A 30 21.27 20.38 -5.41
C SER A 30 20.52 19.28 -4.64
N ALA A 31 20.15 18.19 -5.32
CA ALA A 31 19.46 17.05 -4.74
C ALA A 31 20.41 16.03 -4.10
N ILE A 32 21.73 16.19 -4.25
CA ILE A 32 22.72 15.28 -3.66
C ILE A 32 22.57 15.24 -2.15
N THR A 33 22.41 14.03 -1.63
CA THR A 33 22.36 13.72 -0.19
C THR A 33 23.12 12.44 0.09
N VAL A 34 23.04 11.94 1.32
CA VAL A 34 23.65 10.67 1.72
C VAL A 34 22.67 9.79 2.47
N SER A 35 22.85 8.47 2.36
CA SER A 35 22.19 7.53 3.26
C SER A 35 22.65 7.73 4.70
N GLY A 36 21.93 7.15 5.66
CA GLY A 36 22.34 7.03 7.06
C GLY A 36 23.68 6.31 7.24
N ASN A 37 24.09 5.50 6.25
CA ASN A 37 25.38 4.82 6.18
C ASN A 37 26.39 5.50 5.23
N GLY A 38 26.12 6.72 4.78
CA GLY A 38 27.05 7.56 4.03
C GLY A 38 27.19 7.24 2.53
N ALA A 39 26.29 6.44 1.94
CA ALA A 39 26.24 6.25 0.49
C ALA A 39 25.73 7.51 -0.22
N LEU A 40 26.26 7.81 -1.40
CA LEU A 40 25.72 8.87 -2.25
C LEU A 40 24.28 8.53 -2.66
N LYS A 41 23.38 9.49 -2.48
CA LYS A 41 21.95 9.39 -2.78
C LYS A 41 21.43 10.73 -3.33
N TYR A 42 20.16 10.74 -3.70
CA TYR A 42 19.41 11.97 -4.00
C TYR A 42 18.18 12.08 -3.09
N ASP A 43 17.84 13.29 -2.63
CA ASP A 43 16.62 13.54 -1.86
C ASP A 43 15.35 13.67 -2.74
N SER A 44 15.55 13.72 -4.06
CA SER A 44 14.52 13.77 -5.09
C SER A 44 15.01 13.08 -6.38
N THR A 45 14.09 12.50 -7.14
CA THR A 45 14.32 12.03 -8.52
C THR A 45 14.22 13.17 -9.54
N GLY A 46 13.87 14.39 -9.11
CA GLY A 46 13.53 15.50 -10.00
C GLY A 46 12.07 15.46 -10.49
N ASN A 47 11.26 14.50 -10.03
CA ASN A 47 9.83 14.42 -10.30
C ASN A 47 9.06 14.22 -8.98
N SER A 48 8.29 15.25 -8.57
CA SER A 48 7.59 15.25 -7.29
C SER A 48 6.52 14.15 -7.15
N PHE A 49 5.93 13.69 -8.25
CA PHE A 49 4.99 12.56 -8.22
C PHE A 49 5.72 11.26 -7.92
N VAL A 50 6.85 11.01 -8.60
CA VAL A 50 7.70 9.84 -8.34
C VAL A 50 8.26 9.89 -6.92
N ASP A 51 8.70 11.06 -6.44
CA ASP A 51 9.22 11.24 -5.09
C ASP A 51 8.20 10.78 -4.03
N GLN A 52 6.95 11.25 -4.15
CA GLN A 52 5.90 10.88 -3.21
C GLN A 52 5.44 9.42 -3.40
N PHE A 53 5.42 8.90 -4.63
CA PHE A 53 5.08 7.51 -4.92
C PHE A 53 6.10 6.53 -4.32
N GLY A 54 7.39 6.79 -4.51
CA GLY A 54 8.49 6.04 -3.88
C GLY A 54 8.59 6.24 -2.35
N SER A 55 7.83 7.19 -1.79
CA SER A 55 7.79 7.50 -0.36
C SER A 55 6.53 7.03 0.37
N VAL A 56 5.62 6.34 -0.30
CA VAL A 56 4.32 5.91 0.24
C VAL A 56 4.43 5.18 1.60
N GLY A 57 5.49 4.41 1.83
CA GLY A 57 5.74 3.74 3.12
C GLY A 57 5.91 4.70 4.31
N GLN A 58 6.33 5.95 4.07
CA GLN A 58 6.44 6.99 5.10
C GLN A 58 5.09 7.53 5.57
N PHE A 59 4.02 7.31 4.80
CA PHE A 59 2.71 7.95 5.01
C PHE A 59 1.75 7.09 5.83
N LEU A 60 2.19 5.91 6.29
CA LEU A 60 1.36 5.06 7.15
C LEU A 60 1.10 5.68 8.55
N PRO A 61 2.11 6.27 9.24
CA PRO A 61 1.84 7.13 10.39
C PRO A 61 0.95 8.32 10.01
N ALA A 62 0.16 8.79 10.97
CA ALA A 62 -0.55 10.05 10.79
C ALA A 62 0.45 11.22 10.79
N ARG A 63 0.72 11.77 9.60
CA ARG A 63 1.56 12.97 9.41
C ARG A 63 0.80 14.23 9.82
N ASP A 64 1.54 15.28 10.13
CA ASP A 64 0.92 16.58 10.38
C ASP A 64 0.26 17.12 9.11
N TYR A 65 -0.86 17.85 9.29
CA TYR A 65 -1.62 18.36 8.15
C TYR A 65 -0.81 19.34 7.29
N ASN A 66 0.09 20.14 7.87
CA ASN A 66 0.87 21.13 7.12
C ASN A 66 1.81 20.45 6.11
N THR A 67 2.46 19.35 6.51
CA THR A 67 3.26 18.52 5.61
C THR A 67 2.39 17.94 4.49
N ILE A 68 1.22 17.39 4.81
CA ILE A 68 0.30 16.83 3.80
C ILE A 68 -0.19 17.92 2.84
N GLU A 69 -0.57 19.10 3.36
CA GLU A 69 -1.02 20.27 2.61
C GLU A 69 0.07 20.74 1.65
N LYS A 70 1.32 20.83 2.10
CA LYS A 70 2.46 21.18 1.23
C LYS A 70 2.63 20.18 0.09
N ASP A 71 2.59 18.88 0.40
CA ASP A 71 2.78 17.81 -0.57
C ASP A 71 1.69 17.80 -1.64
N ILE A 72 0.42 17.89 -1.27
CA ILE A 72 -0.68 17.89 -2.25
C ILE A 72 -0.75 19.21 -3.01
N SER A 73 -0.47 20.36 -2.37
CA SER A 73 -0.46 21.66 -3.06
C SER A 73 0.59 21.68 -4.17
N LEU A 74 1.78 21.10 -3.92
CA LEU A 74 2.84 20.98 -4.92
C LEU A 74 2.39 20.15 -6.13
N LEU A 75 1.85 18.95 -5.90
CA LEU A 75 1.40 18.08 -6.99
C LEU A 75 0.24 18.69 -7.77
N TYR A 76 -0.72 19.29 -7.06
CA TYR A 76 -1.91 19.88 -7.67
C TYR A 76 -1.58 21.11 -8.51
N ALA A 77 -0.54 21.87 -8.12
CA ALA A 77 -0.02 22.99 -8.92
C ALA A 77 0.72 22.52 -10.19
N GLN A 78 1.31 21.32 -10.18
CA GLN A 78 1.96 20.73 -11.36
C GLN A 78 0.94 20.12 -12.32
N ASP A 79 0.06 19.23 -11.82
CA ASP A 79 -1.02 18.64 -12.60
C ASP A 79 -2.20 18.25 -11.71
N LYS A 80 -3.34 18.90 -11.93
CA LYS A 80 -4.55 18.72 -11.10
C LYS A 80 -5.12 17.30 -11.19
N GLU A 81 -5.22 16.75 -12.41
CA GLU A 81 -5.85 15.45 -12.65
C GLU A 81 -5.05 14.35 -11.98
N THR A 82 -3.73 14.35 -12.20
CA THR A 82 -2.78 13.39 -11.66
C THR A 82 -2.68 13.50 -10.15
N ALA A 83 -2.76 14.71 -9.57
CA ALA A 83 -2.81 14.89 -8.12
C ALA A 83 -4.07 14.27 -7.48
N ILE A 84 -5.22 14.37 -8.15
CA ILE A 84 -6.46 13.71 -7.71
C ILE A 84 -6.36 12.20 -7.90
N LYS A 85 -5.89 11.70 -9.06
CA LYS A 85 -5.64 10.27 -9.29
C LYS A 85 -4.73 9.68 -8.22
N PHE A 86 -3.63 10.37 -7.89
CA PHE A 86 -2.72 9.91 -6.85
C PHE A 86 -3.38 9.93 -5.46
N THR A 87 -4.20 10.92 -5.14
CA THR A 87 -4.99 10.93 -3.90
C THR A 87 -5.94 9.73 -3.80
N LEU A 88 -6.60 9.38 -4.90
CA LEU A 88 -7.46 8.19 -4.97
C LEU A 88 -6.65 6.89 -4.88
N TYR A 89 -5.49 6.81 -5.55
CA TYR A 89 -4.54 5.68 -5.47
C TYR A 89 -4.08 5.45 -4.03
N LEU A 90 -3.73 6.52 -3.30
CA LEU A 90 -3.34 6.43 -1.89
C LEU A 90 -4.46 5.83 -1.05
N ARG A 91 -5.73 6.16 -1.35
CA ARG A 91 -6.87 5.58 -0.64
C ARG A 91 -7.14 4.13 -1.04
N LEU A 92 -7.00 3.82 -2.32
CA LEU A 92 -7.48 2.59 -2.94
C LEU A 92 -6.96 1.34 -2.22
N ILE A 93 -7.86 0.42 -1.93
CA ILE A 93 -7.55 -0.92 -1.42
C ILE A 93 -7.68 -1.88 -2.59
N SER A 94 -6.67 -2.73 -2.81
CA SER A 94 -6.64 -3.63 -3.95
C SER A 94 -7.89 -4.52 -4.03
N ARG A 95 -8.71 -4.36 -5.09
CA ARG A 95 -9.97 -5.09 -5.36
C ARG A 95 -10.60 -4.67 -6.69
N LYS A 96 -11.58 -5.44 -7.18
CA LYS A 96 -12.56 -4.90 -8.14
C LYS A 96 -13.46 -3.88 -7.44
N CYS A 97 -13.39 -2.62 -7.86
CA CYS A 97 -14.11 -1.53 -7.20
C CYS A 97 -15.59 -1.59 -7.60
N SER A 98 -16.49 -1.38 -6.64
CA SER A 98 -17.92 -1.21 -6.93
C SER A 98 -18.23 0.27 -7.06
N LEU A 99 -18.77 0.66 -8.21
CA LEU A 99 -19.16 2.03 -8.52
C LEU A 99 -20.55 2.34 -7.96
N PHE A 100 -20.93 3.62 -8.00
CA PHE A 100 -22.15 4.11 -7.36
C PHE A 100 -23.43 3.61 -8.04
N ASP A 101 -23.35 3.29 -9.32
CA ASP A 101 -24.44 2.70 -10.12
C ASP A 101 -24.61 1.19 -9.89
N GLY A 102 -23.73 0.57 -9.08
CA GLY A 102 -23.75 -0.87 -8.78
C GLY A 102 -22.89 -1.70 -9.73
N THR A 103 -22.33 -1.10 -10.78
CA THR A 103 -21.35 -1.77 -11.64
C THR A 103 -20.03 -1.98 -10.90
N LYS A 104 -19.17 -2.83 -11.45
CA LYS A 104 -17.84 -3.08 -10.92
C LYS A 104 -16.81 -2.88 -12.01
N THR A 105 -15.62 -2.44 -11.61
CA THR A 105 -14.48 -2.40 -12.52
C THR A 105 -14.21 -3.78 -13.10
N GLU A 106 -13.83 -3.81 -14.37
CA GLU A 106 -13.56 -5.05 -15.09
C GLU A 106 -12.32 -5.74 -14.51
N THR A 107 -11.29 -4.95 -14.22
CA THR A 107 -10.03 -5.42 -13.65
C THR A 107 -9.91 -5.07 -12.17
N VAL A 108 -9.04 -5.80 -11.47
CA VAL A 108 -8.63 -5.46 -10.10
C VAL A 108 -7.88 -4.12 -10.12
N GLN A 109 -8.39 -3.16 -9.35
CA GLN A 109 -7.74 -1.88 -9.10
C GLN A 109 -6.82 -2.04 -7.89
N ARG A 110 -5.62 -1.43 -7.89
CA ARG A 110 -4.57 -1.60 -6.87
C ARG A 110 -4.10 -0.25 -6.33
N GLY A 111 -3.86 -0.19 -5.03
CA GLY A 111 -3.48 1.06 -4.37
C GLY A 111 -2.81 0.85 -3.03
N ALA A 112 -2.42 1.95 -2.39
CA ALA A 112 -1.58 1.92 -1.19
C ALA A 112 -2.36 1.71 0.12
N GLY A 113 -3.70 1.84 0.11
CA GLY A 113 -4.54 1.65 1.30
C GLY A 113 -4.30 2.64 2.45
N LEU A 114 -3.67 3.79 2.18
CA LEU A 114 -3.33 4.85 3.13
C LEU A 114 -4.53 5.77 3.41
N LYS A 115 -5.39 5.28 4.30
CA LYS A 115 -6.64 5.96 4.64
C LYS A 115 -6.46 7.37 5.21
N TYR A 116 -5.55 7.57 6.17
CA TYR A 116 -5.43 8.87 6.84
C TYR A 116 -4.91 9.94 5.88
N GLU A 117 -3.78 9.68 5.25
CA GLU A 117 -3.15 10.55 4.24
C GLU A 117 -4.15 10.98 3.17
N SER A 118 -4.84 10.03 2.54
CA SER A 118 -5.81 10.31 1.48
C SER A 118 -7.04 11.10 1.96
N ILE A 119 -7.51 10.90 3.20
CA ILE A 119 -8.58 11.72 3.79
C ILE A 119 -8.13 13.15 3.97
N MET A 120 -6.92 13.39 4.48
CA MET A 120 -6.39 14.75 4.68
C MET A 120 -6.21 15.48 3.34
N ARG A 121 -5.76 14.77 2.29
CA ARG A 121 -5.70 15.32 0.92
C ARG A 121 -7.08 15.67 0.35
N MET A 122 -8.10 14.85 0.63
CA MET A 122 -9.48 15.18 0.24
C MET A 122 -10.07 16.36 1.03
N VAL A 123 -9.71 16.52 2.31
CA VAL A 123 -10.07 17.72 3.10
C VAL A 123 -9.40 18.96 2.50
N TRP A 124 -8.12 18.87 2.12
CA TRP A 124 -7.44 19.94 1.41
C TRP A 124 -8.14 20.25 0.08
N LEU A 125 -8.52 19.24 -0.70
CA LEU A 125 -9.18 19.44 -1.98
C LEU A 125 -10.52 20.17 -1.79
N GLN A 126 -11.34 19.79 -0.81
CA GLN A 126 -12.59 20.51 -0.55
C GLN A 126 -12.36 21.98 -0.21
N LYS A 127 -11.32 22.29 0.57
CA LYS A 127 -10.98 23.65 1.02
C LYS A 127 -10.48 24.53 -0.13
N ASN A 128 -9.74 23.96 -1.08
CA ASN A 128 -9.01 24.71 -2.11
C ASN A 128 -9.65 24.62 -3.51
N ASP A 129 -10.36 23.54 -3.82
CA ASP A 129 -11.11 23.32 -5.06
C ASP A 129 -12.36 22.47 -4.76
N GLU A 130 -13.39 23.13 -4.21
CA GLU A 130 -14.64 22.48 -3.80
C GLU A 130 -15.33 21.78 -4.99
N GLU A 131 -15.22 22.32 -6.20
CA GLU A 131 -15.81 21.74 -7.40
C GLU A 131 -15.16 20.39 -7.73
N ALA A 132 -13.84 20.36 -7.87
CA ALA A 132 -13.09 19.12 -8.12
C ALA A 132 -13.35 18.08 -7.02
N PHE A 133 -13.46 18.49 -5.75
CA PHE A 133 -13.83 17.58 -4.66
C PHE A 133 -15.17 16.88 -4.92
N TRP A 134 -16.24 17.64 -5.24
CA TRP A 134 -17.58 17.07 -5.41
C TRP A 134 -17.73 16.28 -6.70
N GLN A 135 -16.99 16.62 -7.76
CA GLN A 135 -16.95 15.82 -8.98
C GLN A 135 -16.37 14.41 -8.73
N ASN A 136 -15.46 14.26 -7.75
CA ASN A 136 -14.72 13.02 -7.52
C ASN A 136 -15.08 12.27 -6.21
N ILE A 137 -15.96 12.82 -5.36
CA ILE A 137 -16.27 12.22 -4.05
C ILE A 137 -16.84 10.79 -4.15
N GLN A 138 -17.58 10.48 -5.22
CA GLN A 138 -18.10 9.14 -5.45
C GLN A 138 -16.99 8.14 -5.76
N LEU A 139 -15.98 8.54 -6.54
CA LEU A 139 -14.79 7.74 -6.81
C LEU A 139 -13.98 7.51 -5.53
N PHE A 140 -13.82 8.53 -4.69
CA PHE A 140 -13.16 8.37 -3.39
C PHE A 140 -13.85 7.34 -2.48
N ILE A 141 -15.18 7.33 -2.46
CA ILE A 141 -15.97 6.32 -1.74
C ILE A 141 -15.80 4.93 -2.35
N ALA A 142 -15.74 4.83 -3.69
CA ALA A 142 -15.53 3.57 -4.42
C ALA A 142 -14.13 2.97 -4.18
N CYS A 143 -13.08 3.79 -4.19
CA CYS A 143 -11.71 3.39 -3.82
C CYS A 143 -11.62 2.98 -2.33
N GLY A 144 -12.42 3.63 -1.48
CA GLY A 144 -12.43 3.44 -0.04
C GLY A 144 -13.71 2.83 0.52
N SER A 145 -14.46 3.63 1.27
CA SER A 145 -15.78 3.26 1.76
C SER A 145 -16.56 4.48 2.26
N TRP A 146 -17.87 4.32 2.45
CA TRP A 146 -18.72 5.31 3.13
C TRP A 146 -18.25 5.71 4.53
N LYS A 147 -17.41 4.90 5.18
CA LYS A 147 -16.79 5.30 6.45
C LYS A 147 -15.99 6.59 6.30
N ASP A 148 -15.34 6.81 5.16
CA ASP A 148 -14.39 7.91 4.97
C ASP A 148 -15.08 9.28 4.92
N VAL A 149 -16.34 9.33 4.46
CA VAL A 149 -17.21 10.51 4.54
C VAL A 149 -17.37 10.99 5.98
N PHE A 150 -17.66 10.06 6.90
CA PHE A 150 -17.81 10.40 8.32
C PHE A 150 -16.48 10.72 9.00
N GLU A 151 -15.37 10.18 8.49
CA GLU A 151 -14.03 10.49 8.99
C GLU A 151 -13.60 11.90 8.58
N MET A 152 -13.94 12.36 7.38
CA MET A 152 -13.73 13.76 6.97
C MET A 152 -14.48 14.74 7.89
N LEU A 153 -15.78 14.51 8.11
CA LEU A 153 -16.58 15.32 9.05
C LEU A 153 -16.00 15.29 10.48
N ARG A 154 -15.46 14.14 10.89
CA ARG A 154 -14.84 13.97 12.20
C ARG A 154 -13.54 14.78 12.32
N VAL A 155 -12.63 14.66 11.36
CA VAL A 155 -11.37 15.41 11.37
C VAL A 155 -11.65 16.92 11.37
N ASP A 156 -12.62 17.38 10.57
CA ASP A 156 -13.01 18.79 10.55
C ASP A 156 -13.49 19.28 11.92
N LEU A 157 -14.30 18.50 12.64
CA LEU A 157 -14.66 18.82 14.04
C LEU A 157 -13.47 18.78 14.99
N GLU A 158 -12.62 17.75 14.89
CA GLU A 158 -11.50 17.53 15.80
C GLU A 158 -10.47 18.66 15.69
N TYR A 159 -10.29 19.24 14.50
CA TYR A 159 -9.36 20.34 14.24
C TYR A 159 -9.98 21.74 14.45
N HIS A 160 -11.22 21.96 14.00
CA HIS A 160 -11.80 23.31 13.97
C HIS A 160 -12.93 23.54 14.98
N GLY A 161 -13.50 22.47 15.54
CA GLY A 161 -14.72 22.55 16.34
C GLY A 161 -15.97 22.84 15.49
N PHE A 162 -17.15 22.89 16.12
CA PHE A 162 -18.42 23.00 15.39
C PHE A 162 -18.63 24.37 14.71
N GLU A 163 -18.17 25.47 15.31
CA GLU A 163 -18.44 26.81 14.75
C GLU A 163 -17.47 27.22 13.65
N LYS A 164 -16.23 26.68 13.63
CA LYS A 164 -15.18 27.08 12.67
C LYS A 164 -14.89 26.02 11.60
N ARG A 165 -15.81 25.06 11.43
CA ARG A 165 -15.70 24.00 10.43
C ARG A 165 -15.44 24.57 9.04
N VAL A 166 -14.62 23.87 8.27
CA VAL A 166 -14.25 24.30 6.92
C VAL A 166 -14.98 23.49 5.84
N LEU A 167 -15.46 22.29 6.16
CA LEU A 167 -16.18 21.46 5.20
C LEU A 167 -17.63 21.94 5.00
N ASN A 168 -18.18 21.75 3.80
CA ASN A 168 -19.58 22.02 3.50
C ASN A 168 -20.52 20.91 4.01
N TRP A 169 -20.84 20.96 5.31
CA TRP A 169 -21.62 19.93 6.00
C TRP A 169 -23.02 19.69 5.42
N ASP A 170 -23.63 20.70 4.81
CA ASP A 170 -24.94 20.56 4.18
C ASP A 170 -24.85 19.74 2.89
N LYS A 171 -23.84 19.97 2.04
CA LYS A 171 -23.59 19.11 0.87
C LYS A 171 -23.22 17.68 1.29
N PHE A 172 -22.44 17.51 2.37
CA PHE A 172 -22.19 16.19 2.95
C PHE A 172 -23.47 15.49 3.42
N ALA A 173 -24.40 16.21 4.05
CA ALA A 173 -25.69 15.66 4.43
C ALA A 173 -26.51 15.22 3.21
N ASN A 174 -26.49 16.01 2.12
CA ASN A 174 -27.13 15.64 0.85
C ASN A 174 -26.50 14.40 0.22
N LEU A 175 -25.16 14.27 0.24
CA LEU A 175 -24.46 13.06 -0.20
C LEU A 175 -24.88 11.83 0.62
N ILE A 176 -24.98 11.96 1.95
CA ILE A 176 -25.43 10.87 2.84
C ILE A 176 -26.89 10.50 2.54
N LEU A 177 -27.77 11.48 2.32
CA LEU A 177 -29.15 11.27 1.91
C LEU A 177 -29.25 10.51 0.59
N ALA A 178 -28.49 10.93 -0.42
CA ALA A 178 -28.42 10.24 -1.71
C ALA A 178 -27.93 8.79 -1.55
N GLY A 179 -26.91 8.57 -0.71
CA GLY A 179 -26.40 7.24 -0.40
C GLY A 179 -27.38 6.35 0.36
N LEU A 180 -28.24 6.92 1.21
CA LEU A 180 -29.32 6.19 1.89
C LEU A 180 -30.46 5.82 0.93
N GLY A 181 -30.73 6.67 -0.07
CA GLY A 181 -31.74 6.44 -1.10
C GLY A 181 -31.31 5.47 -2.21
N ASN A 182 -30.01 5.21 -2.36
CA ASN A 182 -29.49 4.27 -3.35
C ASN A 182 -29.35 2.85 -2.75
N GLU A 183 -30.04 1.88 -3.34
CA GLU A 183 -30.07 0.48 -2.89
C GLU A 183 -28.67 -0.16 -2.85
N ASN A 184 -27.78 0.22 -3.78
CA ASN A 184 -26.42 -0.30 -3.87
C ASN A 184 -25.51 0.18 -2.72
N THR A 185 -25.86 1.28 -2.06
CA THR A 185 -25.02 1.91 -1.02
C THR A 185 -25.66 1.97 0.36
N SER A 186 -26.99 1.95 0.44
CA SER A 186 -27.76 2.25 1.65
C SER A 186 -27.31 1.43 2.87
N GLU A 187 -27.01 0.14 2.67
CA GLU A 187 -26.59 -0.77 3.73
C GLU A 187 -25.22 -0.41 4.32
N LEU A 188 -24.28 0.05 3.48
CA LEU A 188 -22.98 0.54 3.94
C LEU A 188 -23.10 1.89 4.63
N VAL A 189 -23.96 2.79 4.14
CA VAL A 189 -24.22 4.08 4.81
C VAL A 189 -24.78 3.84 6.21
N LYS A 190 -25.86 3.04 6.33
CA LYS A 190 -26.47 2.67 7.63
C LYS A 190 -25.44 2.08 8.60
N LYS A 191 -24.58 1.18 8.12
CA LYS A 191 -23.52 0.58 8.93
C LYS A 191 -22.57 1.62 9.51
N TYR A 192 -22.12 2.60 8.71
CA TYR A 192 -21.11 3.56 9.12
C TYR A 192 -21.64 4.84 9.76
N LEU A 193 -22.96 5.09 9.74
CA LEU A 193 -23.59 6.21 10.44
C LEU A 193 -23.02 6.40 11.87
N PRO A 194 -22.60 7.61 12.29
CA PRO A 194 -22.03 7.82 13.61
C PRO A 194 -22.99 7.47 14.76
N GLN A 195 -22.47 6.90 15.85
CA GLN A 195 -23.29 6.56 17.00
C GLN A 195 -23.56 7.79 17.88
N ILE A 196 -24.84 8.03 18.22
CA ILE A 196 -25.25 9.05 19.20
C ILE A 196 -25.19 8.46 20.60
N THR A 197 -24.22 8.91 21.39
CA THR A 197 -23.96 8.43 22.75
C THR A 197 -24.42 9.47 23.79
N ALA A 198 -24.82 8.99 24.97
CA ALA A 198 -25.15 9.88 26.09
C ALA A 198 -23.90 10.64 26.57
N LYS A 199 -24.05 11.90 27.00
CA LYS A 199 -22.92 12.77 27.38
C LYS A 199 -22.00 12.12 28.43
N SER A 200 -22.58 11.43 29.41
CA SER A 200 -21.84 10.69 30.46
C SER A 200 -20.98 9.52 29.95
N LYS A 201 -21.20 9.06 28.72
CA LYS A 201 -20.46 7.97 28.07
C LYS A 201 -19.59 8.46 26.89
N CYS A 202 -19.57 9.77 26.62
CA CYS A 202 -18.71 10.42 25.63
C CYS A 202 -17.34 10.78 26.22
N ASP A 203 -16.61 9.77 26.67
CA ASP A 203 -15.31 9.85 27.35
C ASP A 203 -14.10 10.13 26.44
N THR A 204 -14.28 10.07 25.12
CA THR A 204 -13.22 10.25 24.13
C THR A 204 -13.64 11.28 23.09
N LEU A 205 -12.68 12.04 22.57
CA LEU A 205 -12.90 13.03 21.51
C LEU A 205 -13.64 12.41 20.32
N ARG A 206 -13.26 11.19 19.92
CA ARG A 206 -13.93 10.44 18.86
C ARG A 206 -15.41 10.17 19.15
N LYS A 207 -15.78 9.78 20.37
CA LYS A 207 -17.20 9.57 20.75
C LYS A 207 -17.97 10.90 20.78
N GLN A 208 -17.31 11.98 21.21
CA GLN A 208 -17.90 13.32 21.21
C GLN A 208 -18.20 13.78 19.77
N ALA A 209 -17.20 13.72 18.88
CA ALA A 209 -17.36 14.06 17.46
C ALA A 209 -18.42 13.20 16.78
N ASN A 210 -18.39 11.87 16.95
CA ASN A 210 -19.43 10.98 16.42
C ASN A 210 -20.83 11.33 16.92
N THR A 211 -20.96 11.72 18.19
CA THR A 211 -22.26 12.12 18.75
C THR A 211 -22.76 13.42 18.13
N ILE A 212 -21.87 14.40 17.93
CA ILE A 212 -22.19 15.68 17.29
C ILE A 212 -22.62 15.46 15.83
N ILE A 213 -21.82 14.70 15.06
CA ILE A 213 -22.14 14.38 13.66
C ILE A 213 -23.45 13.60 13.57
N GLY A 214 -23.64 12.59 14.43
CA GLY A 214 -24.87 11.80 14.45
C GLY A 214 -26.10 12.64 14.75
N LYS A 215 -26.01 13.60 15.70
CA LYS A 215 -27.10 14.55 15.99
C LYS A 215 -27.37 15.48 14.81
N PHE A 216 -26.31 15.99 14.16
CA PHE A 216 -26.44 16.82 12.96
C PHE A 216 -27.18 16.08 11.84
N ILE A 217 -26.74 14.86 11.50
CA ILE A 217 -27.39 14.04 10.47
C ILE A 217 -28.82 13.71 10.88
N SER A 218 -29.06 13.29 12.13
CA SER A 218 -30.40 13.00 12.64
C SER A 218 -31.36 14.18 12.43
N ASN A 219 -30.90 15.41 12.71
CA ASN A 219 -31.71 16.61 12.52
C ASN A 219 -32.00 16.89 11.04
N LYS A 220 -31.06 16.59 10.14
CA LYS A 220 -31.26 16.73 8.68
C LYS A 220 -32.22 15.69 8.11
N LEU A 221 -32.18 14.45 8.62
CA LEU A 221 -33.01 13.35 8.13
C LEU A 221 -34.44 13.40 8.65
N PHE A 222 -34.63 13.75 9.93
CA PHE A 222 -35.90 13.51 10.64
C PHE A 222 -36.40 14.73 11.42
N GLY A 223 -35.71 15.87 11.36
CA GLY A 223 -36.02 17.05 12.16
C GLY A 223 -35.49 16.98 13.60
N LYS A 224 -35.82 18.01 14.40
CA LYS A 224 -35.24 18.20 15.73
C LYS A 224 -35.58 17.04 16.68
N ASN A 225 -34.57 16.58 17.42
CA ASN A 225 -34.67 15.59 18.51
C ASN A 225 -35.12 14.17 18.09
N ALA A 226 -35.10 13.82 16.80
CA ALA A 226 -35.48 12.51 16.26
C ALA A 226 -34.38 11.43 16.37
N TYR A 227 -33.72 11.34 17.53
CA TYR A 227 -32.59 10.43 17.75
C TYR A 227 -32.99 8.95 17.82
N LYS A 228 -34.27 8.65 18.09
CA LYS A 228 -34.79 7.28 18.15
C LYS A 228 -34.91 6.71 16.74
N GLU A 229 -35.44 7.49 15.82
CA GLU A 229 -35.61 7.22 14.39
C GLU A 229 -34.24 6.99 13.75
N TYR A 230 -33.28 7.87 14.04
CA TYR A 230 -31.89 7.71 13.61
C TYR A 230 -31.24 6.40 14.08
N ARG A 231 -31.39 6.04 15.37
CA ARG A 231 -30.84 4.78 15.90
C ARG A 231 -31.50 3.56 15.26
N LYS A 232 -32.83 3.61 15.03
CA LYS A 232 -33.56 2.55 14.32
C LYS A 232 -33.04 2.39 12.89
N LEU A 233 -32.89 3.48 12.14
CA LEU A 233 -32.33 3.49 10.79
C LEU A 233 -30.93 2.84 10.78
N LYS A 234 -30.03 3.31 11.65
CA LYS A 234 -28.69 2.74 11.77
C LYS A 234 -28.72 1.23 12.03
N SER A 235 -29.55 0.77 12.97
CA SER A 235 -29.66 -0.65 13.34
C SER A 235 -30.32 -1.53 12.28
N SER A 236 -31.06 -0.94 11.34
CA SER A 236 -31.75 -1.70 10.28
C SER A 236 -30.81 -2.26 9.22
N GLY A 237 -29.56 -1.78 9.15
CA GLY A 237 -28.60 -2.22 8.15
C GLY A 237 -28.15 -3.68 8.34
N LYS A 238 -28.13 -4.46 7.27
CA LYS A 238 -27.71 -5.87 7.21
C LYS A 238 -26.19 -6.04 7.17
N ALA A 239 -25.44 -5.00 6.78
CA ALA A 239 -23.99 -5.06 6.65
C ALA A 239 -23.21 -5.22 7.99
N HIS A 240 -23.92 -5.26 9.13
CA HIS A 240 -23.33 -5.47 10.46
C HIS A 240 -24.03 -6.57 11.28
N THR A 241 -24.78 -7.48 10.64
CA THR A 241 -25.54 -8.56 11.32
C THR A 241 -24.68 -9.37 12.28
N TRP A 242 -23.45 -9.77 11.91
CA TRP A 242 -22.56 -10.52 12.80
C TRP A 242 -22.19 -9.73 14.08
N GLN A 243 -22.03 -8.41 13.98
CA GLN A 243 -21.77 -7.55 15.15
C GLN A 243 -23.00 -7.46 16.07
N GLN A 244 -24.20 -7.44 15.48
CA GLN A 244 -25.45 -7.47 16.23
C GLN A 244 -25.62 -8.79 16.99
N LEU A 245 -25.32 -9.92 16.36
CA LEU A 245 -25.38 -11.25 16.99
C LEU A 245 -24.42 -11.36 18.18
N ILE A 246 -23.18 -10.89 18.01
CA ILE A 246 -22.19 -10.80 19.12
C ILE A 246 -22.74 -9.95 20.26
N SER A 247 -23.32 -8.78 19.96
CA SER A 247 -23.87 -7.87 20.98
C SER A 247 -25.06 -8.48 21.74
N LYS A 248 -25.85 -9.34 21.08
CA LYS A 248 -26.97 -10.08 21.67
C LYS A 248 -26.53 -11.38 22.35
N LYS A 249 -25.24 -11.71 22.36
CA LYS A 249 -24.66 -12.96 22.87
C LYS A 249 -25.19 -14.22 22.14
N LEU A 250 -25.63 -14.07 20.88
CA LEU A 250 -26.12 -15.16 20.02
C LEU A 250 -24.96 -15.73 19.19
N PHE A 251 -23.91 -16.20 19.86
CA PHE A 251 -22.64 -16.57 19.23
C PHE A 251 -22.75 -17.75 18.27
N SER A 252 -23.58 -18.75 18.58
CA SER A 252 -23.82 -19.92 17.73
C SER A 252 -24.52 -19.61 16.41
N GLN A 253 -25.11 -18.40 16.27
CA GLN A 253 -25.78 -17.97 15.05
C GLN A 253 -24.86 -17.17 14.11
N ILE A 254 -23.59 -16.98 14.48
CA ILE A 254 -22.65 -16.20 13.67
C ILE A 254 -22.36 -16.95 12.37
N ASN A 255 -22.74 -16.34 11.24
CA ASN A 255 -22.28 -16.78 9.93
C ASN A 255 -20.90 -16.17 9.61
N PHE A 256 -19.85 -16.98 9.73
CA PHE A 256 -18.46 -16.55 9.48
C PHE A 256 -18.21 -16.05 8.05
N ASP A 257 -18.99 -16.48 7.04
CA ASP A 257 -18.87 -15.96 5.66
C ASP A 257 -19.21 -14.47 5.54
N THR A 258 -19.97 -13.94 6.50
CA THR A 258 -20.38 -12.53 6.56
C THR A 258 -19.41 -11.64 7.35
N VAL A 259 -18.47 -12.24 8.09
CA VAL A 259 -17.50 -11.51 8.90
C VAL A 259 -16.43 -10.90 8.00
N HIS A 260 -16.08 -9.63 8.23
CA HIS A 260 -15.02 -8.96 7.47
C HIS A 260 -13.65 -9.58 7.77
N GLY A 261 -12.78 -9.68 6.77
CA GLY A 261 -11.55 -10.46 6.90
C GLY A 261 -10.60 -10.05 8.03
N ARG A 262 -10.37 -8.75 8.23
CA ARG A 262 -9.57 -8.28 9.40
C ARG A 262 -10.25 -8.62 10.72
N ALA A 263 -11.58 -8.49 10.80
CA ALA A 263 -12.34 -8.84 12.01
C ALA A 263 -12.32 -10.36 12.27
N LEU A 264 -12.43 -11.19 11.23
CA LEU A 264 -12.29 -12.64 11.30
C LEU A 264 -10.92 -13.00 11.89
N SER A 265 -9.85 -12.41 11.35
CA SER A 265 -8.49 -12.60 11.86
C SER A 265 -8.37 -12.21 13.33
N SER A 266 -8.97 -11.10 13.77
CA SER A 266 -9.02 -10.69 15.18
C SER A 266 -9.79 -11.66 16.08
N LEU A 267 -10.93 -12.17 15.63
CA LEU A 267 -11.71 -13.14 16.42
C LEU A 267 -10.92 -14.42 16.63
N VAL A 268 -10.32 -14.95 15.56
CA VAL A 268 -9.59 -16.23 15.53
C VAL A 268 -8.25 -16.17 16.29
N SER A 269 -7.55 -15.03 16.21
CA SER A 269 -6.29 -14.83 16.93
C SER A 269 -6.46 -14.51 18.42
N SER A 270 -7.70 -14.34 18.88
CA SER A 270 -8.04 -14.08 20.28
C SER A 270 -8.60 -15.33 20.98
N LYS A 271 -8.92 -15.22 22.27
CA LYS A 271 -9.65 -16.27 23.02
C LYS A 271 -11.15 -16.33 22.71
N PHE A 272 -11.67 -15.55 21.76
CA PHE A 272 -13.10 -15.44 21.49
C PHE A 272 -13.75 -16.79 21.17
N LEU A 273 -13.15 -17.59 20.28
CA LEU A 273 -13.72 -18.88 19.89
C LEU A 273 -13.76 -19.86 21.06
N ALA A 274 -12.65 -19.99 21.79
CA ALA A 274 -12.55 -20.84 22.98
C ALA A 274 -13.54 -20.42 24.08
N ASN A 275 -13.61 -19.11 24.40
CA ASN A 275 -14.51 -18.58 25.43
C ASN A 275 -16.00 -18.77 25.12
N HIS A 276 -16.35 -19.07 23.87
CA HIS A 276 -17.72 -19.22 23.41
C HIS A 276 -18.02 -20.60 22.82
N ASN A 277 -17.12 -21.57 23.01
CA ASN A 277 -17.27 -22.95 22.52
C ASN A 277 -17.52 -23.04 21.00
N LEU A 278 -16.86 -22.17 20.22
CA LEU A 278 -17.02 -22.09 18.76
C LEU A 278 -15.90 -22.79 17.99
N GLU A 279 -14.90 -23.37 18.66
CA GLU A 279 -13.70 -23.91 17.99
C GLU A 279 -14.01 -25.03 17.00
N GLY A 280 -14.86 -25.99 17.37
CA GLY A 280 -15.27 -27.08 16.47
C GLY A 280 -16.03 -26.56 15.24
N VAL A 281 -17.09 -25.78 15.47
CA VAL A 281 -17.90 -25.16 14.41
C VAL A 281 -17.05 -24.30 13.48
N TYR A 282 -16.11 -23.53 14.03
CA TYR A 282 -15.20 -22.72 13.25
C TYR A 282 -14.21 -23.57 12.45
N THR A 283 -13.69 -24.65 13.03
CA THR A 283 -12.74 -25.57 12.37
C THR A 283 -13.38 -26.21 11.14
N GLU A 284 -14.59 -26.76 11.27
CA GLU A 284 -15.37 -27.30 10.15
C GLU A 284 -15.60 -26.24 9.06
N TRP A 285 -15.99 -25.03 9.49
CA TRP A 285 -16.20 -23.92 8.56
C TRP A 285 -14.91 -23.57 7.79
N ILE A 286 -13.79 -23.33 8.48
CA ILE A 286 -12.56 -22.91 7.82
C ILE A 286 -12.02 -24.02 6.93
N GLU A 287 -12.12 -25.29 7.33
CA GLU A 287 -11.73 -26.47 6.52
C GLU A 287 -12.45 -26.51 5.17
N SER A 288 -13.74 -26.20 5.16
CA SER A 288 -14.57 -26.19 3.94
C SER A 288 -14.19 -25.11 2.91
N LYS A 289 -13.43 -24.08 3.29
CA LYS A 289 -13.12 -22.95 2.41
C LYS A 289 -11.82 -23.16 1.63
N PRO A 290 -11.74 -22.86 0.33
CA PRO A 290 -10.47 -22.83 -0.38
C PRO A 290 -9.59 -21.65 0.10
N VAL A 291 -10.20 -20.48 0.26
CA VAL A 291 -9.60 -19.24 0.76
C VAL A 291 -10.50 -18.56 1.76
N ALA A 292 -9.93 -17.69 2.60
CA ALA A 292 -10.65 -16.90 3.58
C ALA A 292 -10.51 -15.40 3.28
N LYS A 293 -11.58 -14.64 3.47
CA LYS A 293 -11.57 -13.19 3.21
C LYS A 293 -10.51 -12.51 4.07
N TYR A 294 -9.73 -11.61 3.46
CA TYR A 294 -8.81 -10.73 4.15
C TYR A 294 -8.64 -9.43 3.36
N THR A 295 -8.54 -8.31 4.08
CA THR A 295 -8.41 -6.96 3.49
C THR A 295 -7.33 -6.17 4.23
N GLY A 296 -6.33 -6.89 4.72
CA GLY A 296 -5.14 -6.33 5.35
C GLY A 296 -3.88 -6.72 4.59
N TYR A 297 -2.73 -6.34 5.13
CA TYR A 297 -1.43 -6.61 4.52
C TYR A 297 -0.85 -7.95 4.99
N VAL A 298 0.08 -8.51 4.22
CA VAL A 298 0.70 -9.80 4.55
C VAL A 298 1.43 -9.77 5.90
N HIS A 299 2.10 -8.65 6.21
CA HIS A 299 2.79 -8.47 7.48
C HIS A 299 1.83 -8.48 8.70
N GLU A 300 0.57 -8.05 8.52
CA GLU A 300 -0.45 -8.14 9.58
C GLU A 300 -0.82 -9.61 9.87
N LEU A 301 -0.79 -10.50 8.88
CA LEU A 301 -0.96 -11.94 9.08
C LEU A 301 0.26 -12.55 9.77
N ALA A 302 1.47 -12.16 9.36
CA ALA A 302 2.72 -12.58 10.02
C ALA A 302 2.74 -12.22 11.51
N SER A 303 2.23 -11.04 11.88
CA SER A 303 2.12 -10.59 13.28
C SER A 303 1.27 -11.53 14.17
N LYS A 304 0.43 -12.37 13.55
CA LYS A 304 -0.37 -13.38 14.27
C LYS A 304 0.46 -14.60 14.65
N ILE A 305 1.50 -14.91 13.87
CA ILE A 305 2.46 -15.99 14.13
C ILE A 305 3.50 -15.55 15.17
N GLY A 306 3.99 -14.31 15.08
CA GLY A 306 5.05 -13.74 15.91
C GLY A 306 6.40 -13.70 15.18
N SER A 307 7.43 -13.13 15.81
CA SER A 307 8.74 -12.86 15.21
C SER A 307 9.81 -13.77 15.84
N PRO A 308 10.01 -15.00 15.34
CA PRO A 308 10.88 -15.98 15.98
C PRO A 308 12.39 -15.66 15.92
N ASN A 309 12.83 -14.81 14.98
CA ASN A 309 14.27 -14.66 14.66
C ASN A 309 14.79 -13.22 14.75
N MET A 310 14.18 -12.37 15.58
CA MET A 310 14.74 -11.04 15.84
C MET A 310 15.91 -11.15 16.82
N CYS A 311 17.09 -10.66 16.43
CA CYS A 311 18.31 -10.65 17.23
C CYS A 311 18.04 -10.21 18.68
N GLY A 312 18.37 -11.07 19.66
CA GLY A 312 18.51 -10.73 21.08
C GLY A 312 17.23 -10.47 21.89
N TRP A 313 16.10 -10.10 21.27
CA TRP A 313 14.85 -9.76 21.98
C TRP A 313 13.76 -10.78 21.69
N ARG A 314 13.61 -11.72 22.63
CA ARG A 314 12.72 -12.88 22.60
C ARG A 314 11.27 -12.51 22.32
N SER A 315 10.76 -12.85 21.13
CA SER A 315 9.37 -13.29 21.00
C SER A 315 9.38 -14.71 20.45
N LYS A 316 9.01 -15.70 21.28
CA LYS A 316 8.79 -17.06 20.76
C LYS A 316 7.63 -16.98 19.75
N ALA A 317 7.73 -17.73 18.65
CA ALA A 317 6.56 -17.98 17.81
C ALA A 317 5.40 -18.44 18.71
N ARG A 318 4.21 -17.89 18.45
CA ARG A 318 3.03 -18.27 19.23
C ARG A 318 2.71 -19.73 18.97
N GLU A 319 2.29 -20.43 20.01
CA GLU A 319 1.70 -21.75 19.86
C GLU A 319 0.31 -21.60 19.24
N LEU A 320 0.25 -21.73 17.92
CA LEU A 320 -0.98 -21.60 17.15
C LEU A 320 -1.71 -22.94 17.07
N THR A 321 -3.03 -22.92 17.31
CA THR A 321 -3.90 -24.07 17.04
C THR A 321 -3.97 -24.37 15.54
N ALA A 322 -4.44 -25.57 15.18
CA ALA A 322 -4.59 -25.97 13.78
C ALA A 322 -5.51 -25.01 12.98
N TYR A 323 -6.65 -24.61 13.54
CA TYR A 323 -7.57 -23.67 12.88
C TYR A 323 -6.99 -22.26 12.74
N GLN A 324 -6.13 -21.82 13.66
CA GLN A 324 -5.44 -20.53 13.56
C GLN A 324 -4.44 -20.53 12.41
N LYS A 325 -3.59 -21.56 12.33
CA LYS A 325 -2.65 -21.74 11.21
C LYS A 325 -3.39 -21.81 9.87
N MET A 326 -4.47 -22.60 9.81
CA MET A 326 -5.28 -22.75 8.61
C MET A 326 -5.93 -21.42 8.19
N THR A 327 -6.43 -20.63 9.15
CA THR A 327 -7.02 -19.32 8.85
C THR A 327 -5.98 -18.38 8.25
N ILE A 328 -4.79 -18.29 8.86
CA ILE A 328 -3.70 -17.44 8.36
C ILE A 328 -3.33 -17.85 6.94
N ASN A 329 -3.11 -19.14 6.71
CA ASN A 329 -2.76 -19.67 5.38
C ASN A 329 -3.85 -19.39 4.34
N LYS A 330 -5.14 -19.62 4.66
CA LYS A 330 -6.25 -19.38 3.72
C LYS A 330 -6.50 -17.89 3.46
N GLN A 331 -6.24 -17.02 4.44
CA GLN A 331 -6.27 -15.57 4.26
C GLN A 331 -5.13 -15.08 3.38
N TYR A 332 -3.93 -15.62 3.58
CA TYR A 332 -2.76 -15.35 2.75
C TYR A 332 -2.97 -15.82 1.30
N SER A 333 -3.46 -17.04 1.09
CA SER A 333 -3.76 -17.54 -0.26
C SER A 333 -4.74 -16.63 -1.00
N GLY A 334 -5.76 -16.10 -0.32
CA GLY A 334 -6.67 -15.13 -0.91
C GLY A 334 -6.02 -13.80 -1.32
N LEU A 335 -4.99 -13.33 -0.58
CA LEU A 335 -4.20 -12.16 -0.98
C LEU A 335 -3.37 -12.45 -2.23
N VAL A 336 -2.72 -13.62 -2.29
CA VAL A 336 -1.91 -14.03 -3.45
C VAL A 336 -2.78 -14.22 -4.69
N GLU A 337 -3.93 -14.89 -4.57
CA GLU A 337 -4.89 -15.07 -5.67
C GLU A 337 -5.37 -13.72 -6.22
N LEU A 338 -5.72 -12.78 -5.34
CA LEU A 338 -6.13 -11.44 -5.75
C LEU A 338 -4.99 -10.69 -6.46
N ALA A 339 -3.77 -10.76 -5.94
CA ALA A 339 -2.62 -10.08 -6.53
C ALA A 339 -2.27 -10.60 -7.93
N ARG A 340 -2.46 -11.90 -8.15
CA ARG A 340 -2.24 -12.60 -9.44
C ARG A 340 -3.39 -12.42 -10.45
N THR A 341 -4.53 -11.86 -10.03
CA THR A 341 -5.69 -11.63 -10.90
C THR A 341 -5.43 -10.48 -11.85
N ASP A 342 -5.70 -10.65 -13.15
CA ASP A 342 -5.51 -9.63 -14.21
C ASP A 342 -4.05 -9.16 -14.39
N VAL A 343 -3.05 -10.01 -14.08
CA VAL A 343 -1.62 -9.65 -14.10
C VAL A 343 -0.79 -10.74 -14.77
N ASN A 344 0.24 -10.35 -15.54
CA ASN A 344 1.30 -11.28 -15.94
C ASN A 344 2.21 -11.59 -14.75
N VAL A 345 2.13 -12.80 -14.22
CA VAL A 345 2.91 -13.24 -13.06
C VAL A 345 4.32 -13.70 -13.41
N LYS A 346 4.64 -13.88 -14.69
CA LYS A 346 5.98 -14.31 -15.11
C LYS A 346 6.97 -13.18 -14.90
N SER A 347 8.02 -13.45 -14.14
CA SER A 347 9.06 -12.49 -13.81
C SER A 347 10.44 -13.14 -13.88
N GLY A 348 11.42 -12.40 -14.40
CA GLY A 348 12.83 -12.72 -14.31
C GLY A 348 13.51 -12.12 -13.07
N LEU A 349 12.76 -11.41 -12.23
CA LEU A 349 13.28 -10.78 -11.02
C LEU A 349 13.53 -11.82 -9.91
N ILE A 350 14.63 -11.64 -9.19
CA ILE A 350 14.87 -12.33 -7.92
C ILE A 350 14.61 -11.40 -6.73
N VAL A 351 13.96 -11.90 -5.70
CA VAL A 351 13.75 -11.15 -4.45
C VAL A 351 15.06 -11.05 -3.69
N VAL A 352 15.42 -9.84 -3.26
CA VAL A 352 16.58 -9.54 -2.44
C VAL A 352 16.08 -8.89 -1.15
N ARG A 353 16.42 -9.46 0.00
CA ARG A 353 15.98 -8.96 1.31
C ARG A 353 17.16 -8.47 2.12
N ASP A 354 17.02 -7.24 2.59
CA ASP A 354 17.93 -6.63 3.55
C ASP A 354 17.72 -7.25 4.93
N THR A 355 18.79 -7.81 5.48
CA THR A 355 18.87 -8.35 6.84
C THR A 355 19.92 -7.62 7.67
N SER A 356 20.27 -6.38 7.31
CA SER A 356 21.18 -5.55 8.09
C SER A 356 20.62 -5.20 9.48
N SER A 357 21.50 -4.78 10.40
CA SER A 357 21.08 -4.42 11.77
C SER A 357 20.04 -3.30 11.84
N SER A 358 19.97 -2.37 10.87
CA SER A 358 18.96 -1.31 10.88
C SER A 358 17.54 -1.85 10.71
N MET A 359 17.39 -2.97 10.00
CA MET A 359 16.11 -3.65 9.76
C MET A 359 15.46 -4.19 11.05
N THR A 360 16.20 -4.27 12.16
CA THR A 360 15.63 -4.59 13.49
C THR A 360 14.66 -3.53 14.02
N SER A 361 14.77 -2.29 13.54
CA SER A 361 13.88 -1.20 13.96
C SER A 361 12.48 -1.37 13.40
N ASN A 362 11.48 -0.92 14.16
CA ASN A 362 10.10 -0.92 13.71
C ASN A 362 9.93 -0.09 12.43
N ALA A 363 9.25 -0.69 11.45
CA ALA A 363 8.84 0.01 10.25
C ALA A 363 7.91 1.18 10.61
N LYS A 364 7.96 2.27 9.85
CA LYS A 364 7.21 3.50 10.15
C LYS A 364 5.71 3.21 10.30
N GLY A 365 5.16 3.53 11.48
CA GLY A 365 3.72 3.40 11.74
C GLY A 365 3.26 1.97 12.07
N LEU A 366 4.19 1.03 12.23
CA LEU A 366 3.91 -0.35 12.61
C LEU A 366 4.58 -0.70 13.95
N ASP A 367 3.98 -1.67 14.63
CA ASP A 367 4.61 -2.38 15.77
C ASP A 367 5.21 -3.70 15.27
N MET A 368 6.07 -3.59 14.25
CA MET A 368 6.75 -4.70 13.59
C MET A 368 8.02 -4.18 12.94
N SER A 369 9.12 -4.96 13.04
CA SER A 369 10.41 -4.62 12.44
C SER A 369 10.34 -4.54 10.91
N SER A 370 11.17 -3.68 10.30
CA SER A 370 11.32 -3.70 8.82
C SER A 370 11.80 -5.05 8.32
N PHE A 371 12.60 -5.78 9.12
CA PHE A 371 13.01 -7.15 8.85
C PHE A 371 11.81 -8.10 8.68
N ASP A 372 10.87 -8.09 9.62
CA ASP A 372 9.68 -8.94 9.57
C ASP A 372 8.73 -8.55 8.43
N VAL A 373 8.61 -7.25 8.14
CA VAL A 373 7.85 -6.76 6.98
C VAL A 373 8.51 -7.22 5.68
N ALA A 374 9.83 -7.11 5.55
CA ALA A 374 10.58 -7.57 4.39
C ALA A 374 10.49 -9.09 4.22
N LYS A 375 10.51 -9.85 5.31
CA LYS A 375 10.27 -11.30 5.29
C LYS A 375 8.88 -11.65 4.79
N ALA A 376 7.85 -10.97 5.29
CA ALA A 376 6.46 -11.18 4.88
C ALA A 376 6.26 -10.88 3.39
N LEU A 377 6.83 -9.77 2.91
CA LEU A 377 6.80 -9.40 1.49
C LEU A 377 7.62 -10.35 0.62
N GLY A 378 8.80 -10.80 1.08
CA GLY A 378 9.62 -11.75 0.33
C GLY A 378 8.95 -13.10 0.12
N ILE A 379 8.26 -13.62 1.15
CA ILE A 379 7.43 -14.82 1.01
C ILE A 379 6.27 -14.56 0.03
N PHE A 380 5.61 -13.40 0.16
CA PHE A 380 4.52 -13.00 -0.74
C PHE A 380 4.95 -12.94 -2.21
N PHE A 381 6.07 -12.30 -2.53
CA PHE A 381 6.59 -12.25 -3.89
C PHE A 381 7.02 -13.63 -4.39
N GLY A 382 7.57 -14.48 -3.52
CA GLY A 382 7.90 -15.87 -3.86
C GLY A 382 6.68 -16.71 -4.28
N ASP A 383 5.48 -16.41 -3.75
CA ASP A 383 4.23 -17.06 -4.15
C ASP A 383 3.47 -16.31 -5.27
N MET A 384 3.58 -14.99 -5.32
CA MET A 384 2.93 -14.15 -6.32
C MET A 384 3.59 -14.30 -7.70
N LEU A 385 4.92 -14.29 -7.75
CA LEU A 385 5.69 -14.33 -8.99
C LEU A 385 5.94 -15.78 -9.44
N ASP A 386 5.88 -16.01 -10.75
CA ASP A 386 6.33 -17.24 -11.39
C ASP A 386 7.59 -16.97 -12.21
N GLY A 387 8.41 -18.01 -12.43
CA GLY A 387 9.68 -17.91 -13.13
C GLY A 387 10.72 -18.84 -12.53
N HIS A 388 11.95 -18.77 -13.03
CA HIS A 388 13.07 -19.59 -12.54
C HIS A 388 13.40 -19.32 -11.07
N PHE A 389 13.13 -18.11 -10.58
CA PHE A 389 13.45 -17.68 -9.22
C PHE A 389 12.25 -17.77 -8.25
N LYS A 390 11.17 -18.45 -8.65
CA LYS A 390 10.01 -18.66 -7.75
C LYS A 390 10.48 -19.31 -6.45
N ASN A 391 10.00 -18.78 -5.32
CA ASN A 391 10.38 -19.22 -3.97
C ASN A 391 11.91 -19.21 -3.69
N THR A 392 12.68 -18.48 -4.49
CA THR A 392 14.12 -18.27 -4.32
C THR A 392 14.35 -16.80 -3.98
N TRP A 393 15.23 -16.53 -3.02
CA TRP A 393 15.52 -15.17 -2.58
C TRP A 393 16.97 -15.04 -2.12
N ILE A 394 17.48 -13.82 -2.13
CA ILE A 394 18.83 -13.49 -1.67
C ILE A 394 18.71 -12.73 -0.36
N GLU A 395 19.39 -13.22 0.67
CA GLU A 395 19.68 -12.49 1.89
C GLU A 395 20.88 -11.59 1.66
N PHE A 396 20.85 -10.34 2.13
CA PHE A 396 22.06 -9.53 2.22
C PHE A 396 22.14 -8.70 3.50
N ALA A 397 23.35 -8.67 4.06
CA ALA A 397 23.79 -7.79 5.14
C ALA A 397 25.24 -7.37 4.83
N ASP A 398 26.24 -7.87 5.57
CA ASP A 398 27.66 -7.72 5.19
C ASP A 398 28.03 -8.52 3.93
N ASN A 399 27.40 -9.69 3.79
CA ASN A 399 27.56 -10.63 2.69
C ASN A 399 26.18 -10.97 2.11
N ALA A 400 26.13 -11.56 0.92
CA ALA A 400 24.90 -12.06 0.31
C ALA A 400 24.87 -13.58 0.21
N LYS A 401 23.68 -14.17 0.37
CA LYS A 401 23.48 -15.62 0.31
C LYS A 401 22.15 -15.94 -0.38
N LEU A 402 22.14 -16.99 -1.21
CA LEU A 402 20.94 -17.48 -1.87
C LEU A 402 20.20 -18.50 -0.99
N HIS A 403 18.89 -18.38 -0.92
CA HIS A 403 17.99 -19.25 -0.16
C HIS A 403 16.80 -19.69 -1.01
N THR A 404 16.22 -20.83 -0.65
CA THR A 404 14.97 -21.33 -1.23
C THR A 404 14.00 -21.72 -0.12
N TYR A 405 12.71 -21.42 -0.31
CA TYR A 405 11.67 -21.93 0.57
C TYR A 405 11.30 -23.35 0.17
N LYS A 406 11.40 -24.31 1.10
CA LYS A 406 11.09 -25.73 0.84
C LYS A 406 9.65 -26.07 1.18
N THR A 407 9.07 -25.34 2.13
CA THR A 407 7.69 -25.54 2.58
C THR A 407 6.68 -24.81 1.69
N LYS A 408 5.42 -25.25 1.73
CA LYS A 408 4.36 -24.75 0.85
C LYS A 408 3.51 -23.64 1.47
N THR A 409 3.22 -23.72 2.77
CA THR A 409 2.28 -22.79 3.41
C THR A 409 2.99 -21.55 3.94
N PHE A 410 2.29 -20.42 3.99
CA PHE A 410 2.85 -19.16 4.49
C PHE A 410 3.39 -19.29 5.92
N VAL A 411 2.62 -19.94 6.80
CA VAL A 411 3.04 -20.18 8.19
C VAL A 411 4.31 -21.02 8.24
N ASP A 412 4.40 -22.08 7.44
CA ASP A 412 5.58 -22.94 7.44
C ASP A 412 6.81 -22.23 6.89
N LYS A 413 6.67 -21.47 5.79
CA LYS A 413 7.77 -20.67 5.22
C LYS A 413 8.26 -19.60 6.20
N TRP A 414 7.33 -18.98 6.93
CA TRP A 414 7.65 -18.01 7.97
C TRP A 414 8.47 -18.65 9.10
N LEU A 415 8.18 -19.90 9.48
CA LEU A 415 8.89 -20.60 10.56
C LEU A 415 10.18 -21.29 10.07
N GLU A 416 10.25 -21.69 8.81
CA GLU A 416 11.42 -22.31 8.17
C GLU A 416 12.59 -21.34 8.02
N ASP A 417 12.30 -20.11 7.60
CA ASP A 417 13.29 -19.06 7.41
C ASP A 417 13.88 -18.64 8.76
N SER A 418 15.11 -19.06 9.03
CA SER A 418 15.86 -18.82 10.27
C SER A 418 16.85 -17.65 10.18
N SER A 419 16.77 -16.81 9.14
CA SER A 419 17.65 -15.66 9.02
C SER A 419 17.41 -14.69 10.17
N GLU A 420 18.44 -13.96 10.54
CA GLU A 420 18.42 -12.94 11.59
C GLU A 420 18.90 -11.61 11.01
N ALA A 421 18.51 -10.50 11.63
CA ALA A 421 19.01 -9.19 11.25
C ALA A 421 20.35 -8.89 11.95
N TYR A 422 21.44 -8.69 11.20
CA TYR A 422 22.79 -8.44 11.70
C TYR A 422 23.63 -7.65 10.69
N GLY A 423 24.78 -7.12 11.12
CA GLY A 423 25.76 -6.53 10.20
C GLY A 423 25.34 -5.21 9.55
N SER A 424 26.10 -4.81 8.54
CA SER A 424 25.91 -3.58 7.76
C SER A 424 25.00 -3.80 6.54
N THR A 425 24.73 -2.74 5.78
CA THR A 425 23.80 -2.76 4.64
C THR A 425 24.56 -2.78 3.31
N ASN A 426 25.35 -3.84 3.06
CA ASN A 426 26.22 -3.96 1.89
C ASN A 426 25.46 -4.47 0.65
N PHE A 427 24.76 -3.58 -0.04
CA PHE A 427 24.05 -3.89 -1.29
C PHE A 427 24.96 -4.50 -2.37
N GLN A 428 26.23 -4.05 -2.43
CA GLN A 428 27.19 -4.57 -3.40
C GLN A 428 27.49 -6.07 -3.22
N ALA A 429 27.27 -6.63 -2.03
CA ALA A 429 27.42 -8.07 -1.80
C ALA A 429 26.51 -8.91 -2.71
N VAL A 430 25.34 -8.39 -3.09
CA VAL A 430 24.42 -9.04 -4.03
C VAL A 430 25.04 -9.12 -5.43
N VAL A 431 25.70 -8.04 -5.85
CA VAL A 431 26.41 -7.98 -7.13
C VAL A 431 27.61 -8.92 -7.11
N ASP A 432 28.37 -8.92 -6.01
CA ASP A 432 29.53 -9.81 -5.83
C ASP A 432 29.12 -11.29 -5.86
N LEU A 433 27.94 -11.64 -5.32
CA LEU A 433 27.36 -12.98 -5.44
C LEU A 433 27.13 -13.35 -6.91
N PHE A 434 26.55 -12.47 -7.73
CA PHE A 434 26.34 -12.75 -9.16
C PHE A 434 27.65 -12.94 -9.90
N ILE A 435 28.65 -12.09 -9.60
CA ILE A 435 29.99 -12.20 -10.18
C ILE A 435 30.64 -13.54 -9.81
N SER A 436 30.49 -13.97 -8.55
CA SER A 436 31.03 -15.25 -8.09
C SER A 436 30.41 -16.45 -8.83
N ILE A 437 29.09 -16.40 -9.07
CA ILE A 437 28.35 -17.43 -9.80
C ILE A 437 28.72 -17.40 -11.29
N LYS A 438 28.96 -16.23 -11.89
CA LYS A 438 29.37 -16.14 -13.29
C LYS A 438 30.76 -16.74 -13.48
N ARG A 439 31.67 -16.47 -12.54
CA ARG A 439 33.03 -17.03 -12.53
C ARG A 439 33.05 -18.54 -12.34
N SER A 440 32.00 -19.15 -11.80
CA SER A 440 31.89 -20.63 -11.72
C SER A 440 31.39 -21.28 -13.02
N GLY A 441 31.11 -20.49 -14.06
CA GLY A 441 30.77 -20.98 -15.40
C GLY A 441 29.28 -20.98 -15.74
N VAL A 442 28.43 -20.42 -14.89
CA VAL A 442 26.99 -20.27 -15.17
C VAL A 442 26.78 -19.29 -16.33
N LYS A 443 25.89 -19.64 -17.26
CA LYS A 443 25.62 -18.81 -18.45
C LYS A 443 24.83 -17.57 -18.06
N GLU A 444 25.11 -16.44 -18.70
CA GLU A 444 24.38 -15.17 -18.45
C GLU A 444 22.87 -15.32 -18.60
N SER A 445 22.40 -16.14 -19.55
CA SER A 445 20.97 -16.42 -19.75
C SER A 445 20.28 -17.11 -18.56
N GLU A 446 21.03 -17.64 -17.60
CA GLU A 446 20.49 -18.28 -16.38
C GLU A 446 20.46 -17.32 -15.18
N PHE A 447 20.97 -16.09 -15.34
CA PHE A 447 20.90 -15.06 -14.32
C PHE A 447 19.52 -14.39 -14.29
N PRO A 448 19.12 -13.81 -13.14
CA PRO A 448 17.92 -12.98 -13.08
C PRO A 448 18.07 -11.76 -13.99
N THR A 449 16.96 -11.32 -14.57
CA THR A 449 16.89 -10.10 -15.38
C THR A 449 16.88 -8.83 -14.52
N GLY A 450 16.82 -8.99 -13.20
CA GLY A 450 16.83 -7.90 -12.25
C GLY A 450 16.60 -8.36 -10.81
N ILE A 451 16.60 -7.41 -9.90
CA ILE A 451 16.35 -7.62 -8.47
C ILE A 451 15.14 -6.83 -7.98
N LEU A 452 14.39 -7.44 -7.07
CA LEU A 452 13.41 -6.78 -6.22
C LEU A 452 13.98 -6.65 -4.82
N CYS A 453 14.63 -5.52 -4.56
CA CYS A 453 15.34 -5.22 -3.31
C CYS A 453 14.39 -4.63 -2.27
N ILE A 454 14.18 -5.34 -1.16
CA ILE A 454 13.35 -4.90 -0.05
C ILE A 454 14.28 -4.46 1.09
N SER A 455 14.32 -3.17 1.36
CA SER A 455 15.27 -2.54 2.30
C SER A 455 14.66 -1.26 2.90
N ASP A 456 15.26 -0.75 3.97
CA ASP A 456 15.00 0.61 4.46
C ASP A 456 15.69 1.70 3.60
N GLY A 457 16.50 1.27 2.62
CA GLY A 457 17.16 2.12 1.64
C GLY A 457 18.48 2.71 2.11
N GLU A 458 18.91 2.43 3.34
CA GLU A 458 20.06 3.08 3.97
C GLU A 458 21.36 2.30 3.71
N LEU A 459 21.69 2.15 2.43
CA LEU A 459 22.80 1.32 1.95
C LEU A 459 24.17 1.89 2.35
N ASN A 460 25.17 1.03 2.50
CA ASN A 460 26.57 1.42 2.67
C ASN A 460 27.11 2.12 1.41
N SER A 461 28.09 3.00 1.60
CA SER A 461 28.82 3.61 0.47
C SER A 461 29.59 2.54 -0.32
N SER A 462 29.39 2.51 -1.64
CA SER A 462 30.04 1.55 -2.55
C SER A 462 31.37 2.08 -3.08
N SER A 463 31.43 3.37 -3.44
CA SER A 463 32.63 4.04 -3.92
C SER A 463 32.51 5.57 -3.75
N LEU A 464 33.63 6.27 -3.90
CA LEU A 464 33.64 7.74 -3.88
C LEU A 464 32.88 8.27 -5.11
N ASN A 465 31.88 9.13 -4.86
CA ASN A 465 31.10 9.86 -5.88
C ASN A 465 30.26 9.00 -6.84
N ARG A 466 29.84 7.79 -6.44
CA ARG A 466 28.83 7.01 -7.19
C ARG A 466 27.76 6.48 -6.27
N THR A 467 26.57 6.31 -6.83
CA THR A 467 25.48 5.61 -6.15
C THR A 467 25.70 4.10 -6.19
N ASN A 468 24.92 3.35 -5.40
CA ASN A 468 25.01 1.89 -5.40
C ASN A 468 24.56 1.29 -6.73
N VAL A 469 23.60 1.93 -7.41
CA VAL A 469 23.13 1.52 -8.74
C VAL A 469 24.22 1.70 -9.79
N GLU A 470 24.88 2.86 -9.80
CA GLU A 470 25.98 3.13 -10.74
C GLU A 470 27.15 2.15 -10.55
N ASP A 471 27.53 1.88 -9.29
CA ASP A 471 28.61 0.94 -8.99
C ASP A 471 28.24 -0.51 -9.33
N ALA A 472 26.98 -0.91 -9.11
CA ALA A 472 26.49 -2.23 -9.47
C ALA A 472 26.60 -2.49 -10.98
N ARG A 473 26.15 -1.54 -11.81
CA ARG A 473 26.27 -1.63 -13.28
C ARG A 473 27.73 -1.74 -13.72
N LEU A 474 28.60 -0.89 -13.17
CA LEU A 474 30.03 -0.91 -13.46
C LEU A 474 30.68 -2.26 -13.09
N LYS A 475 30.35 -2.81 -11.92
CA LYS A 475 30.88 -4.10 -11.45
C LYS A 475 30.42 -5.27 -12.32
N LEU A 476 29.14 -5.30 -12.73
CA LEU A 476 28.64 -6.32 -13.65
C LEU A 476 29.36 -6.25 -15.00
N SER A 477 29.50 -5.06 -15.59
CA SER A 477 30.24 -4.87 -16.84
C SER A 477 31.69 -5.35 -16.71
N ASN A 478 32.41 -4.93 -15.67
CA ASN A 478 33.79 -5.35 -15.39
C ASN A 478 33.95 -6.87 -15.15
N ALA A 479 32.88 -7.55 -14.72
CA ALA A 479 32.86 -8.99 -14.52
C ALA A 479 32.54 -9.79 -15.80
N GLY A 480 32.40 -9.11 -16.95
CA GLY A 480 32.14 -9.73 -18.24
C GLY A 480 30.67 -10.08 -18.49
N PHE A 481 29.73 -9.41 -17.80
CA PHE A 481 28.34 -9.37 -18.26
C PHE A 481 28.22 -8.54 -19.54
N SER A 482 27.35 -8.95 -20.46
CA SER A 482 27.13 -8.21 -21.70
C SER A 482 26.54 -6.82 -21.42
N ASP A 483 26.82 -5.86 -22.29
CA ASP A 483 26.26 -4.51 -22.17
C ASP A 483 24.72 -4.55 -22.20
N ASP A 484 24.14 -5.40 -23.07
CA ASP A 484 22.69 -5.64 -23.12
C ASP A 484 22.12 -6.12 -21.78
N TYR A 485 22.81 -7.06 -21.10
CA TYR A 485 22.41 -7.50 -19.77
C TYR A 485 22.49 -6.36 -18.75
N VAL A 486 23.60 -5.61 -18.73
CA VAL A 486 23.84 -4.55 -17.72
C VAL A 486 22.87 -3.37 -17.89
N GLU A 487 22.58 -2.97 -19.13
CA GLU A 487 21.64 -1.90 -19.45
C GLU A 487 20.19 -2.29 -19.14
N ASN A 488 19.80 -3.54 -19.43
CA ASN A 488 18.45 -4.05 -19.17
C ASN A 488 18.26 -4.64 -17.77
N PHE A 489 19.31 -4.72 -16.95
CA PHE A 489 19.19 -5.27 -15.61
C PHE A 489 18.34 -4.36 -14.71
N GLN A 490 17.19 -4.88 -14.30
CA GLN A 490 16.21 -4.11 -13.51
C GLN A 490 16.61 -4.05 -12.03
N ILE A 491 16.60 -2.86 -11.45
CA ILE A 491 16.80 -2.65 -10.01
C ILE A 491 15.54 -2.01 -9.44
N VAL A 492 14.72 -2.82 -8.76
CA VAL A 492 13.50 -2.36 -8.10
C VAL A 492 13.80 -2.17 -6.62
N MET A 493 13.80 -0.91 -6.18
CA MET A 493 13.96 -0.53 -4.79
C MET A 493 12.58 -0.46 -4.13
N TRP A 494 12.27 -1.45 -3.30
CA TRP A 494 11.09 -1.49 -2.47
C TRP A 494 11.40 -0.96 -1.06
N ASN A 495 11.02 0.30 -0.80
CA ASN A 495 11.37 0.98 0.43
C ASN A 495 10.42 0.65 1.60
N ILE A 496 10.98 0.12 2.70
CA ILE A 496 10.32 -0.14 4.00
C ILE A 496 11.04 0.68 5.10
N PRO A 497 10.76 1.99 5.20
CA PRO A 497 11.48 2.88 6.09
C PRO A 497 11.23 2.55 7.57
N ASN A 498 12.22 2.82 8.42
CA ASN A 498 12.18 2.57 9.87
C ASN A 498 12.77 3.73 10.70
N GLY A 499 12.81 3.56 12.02
CA GLY A 499 13.31 4.55 12.97
C GLY A 499 14.77 4.41 13.41
N TYR A 500 15.60 3.60 12.72
CA TYR A 500 16.99 3.34 13.14
C TYR A 500 17.88 4.59 13.04
N TYR A 501 17.77 5.31 11.92
CA TYR A 501 18.57 6.51 11.63
C TYR A 501 17.85 7.78 12.06
N ARG A 502 18.62 8.83 12.37
CA ARG A 502 18.07 10.15 12.76
C ARG A 502 17.25 10.77 11.64
N ASP A 503 17.78 10.73 10.42
CA ASP A 503 17.07 11.10 9.22
C ASP A 503 16.70 9.83 8.44
N SER A 504 15.43 9.48 8.49
CA SER A 504 14.84 8.36 7.78
C SER A 504 13.97 8.82 6.62
N SER A 505 14.21 10.02 6.07
CA SER A 505 13.57 10.48 4.84
C SER A 505 13.86 9.51 3.70
N THR A 506 12.92 9.40 2.75
CA THR A 506 13.14 8.61 1.54
C THR A 506 14.25 9.23 0.71
N LYS A 507 15.16 8.40 0.22
CA LYS A 507 16.27 8.81 -0.64
C LYS A 507 16.33 7.88 -1.85
N PHE A 508 16.81 8.41 -2.96
CA PHE A 508 16.84 7.76 -4.26
C PHE A 508 18.28 7.46 -4.68
N GLU A 509 18.46 6.42 -5.50
CA GLU A 509 19.74 6.00 -6.06
C GLU A 509 20.06 6.69 -7.40
N THR A 510 19.06 7.38 -7.97
CA THR A 510 19.13 8.01 -9.28
C THR A 510 18.40 9.35 -9.26
N PHE A 511 18.80 10.23 -10.18
CA PHE A 511 18.16 11.50 -10.44
C PHE A 511 17.78 11.56 -11.92
N GLY A 512 16.58 12.05 -12.23
CA GLY A 512 15.99 12.01 -13.56
C GLY A 512 15.47 10.63 -13.94
N GLU A 513 15.00 10.53 -15.19
CA GLU A 513 14.45 9.30 -15.76
C GLU A 513 15.57 8.30 -16.08
N THR A 514 15.90 7.45 -15.12
CA THR A 514 16.89 6.39 -15.31
C THR A 514 16.19 5.09 -15.69
N GLU A 515 16.51 4.57 -16.87
CA GLU A 515 15.95 3.29 -17.32
C GLU A 515 16.30 2.15 -16.36
N ASN A 516 15.35 1.23 -16.19
CA ASN A 516 15.45 -0.01 -15.42
C ASN A 516 15.76 0.18 -13.92
N VAL A 517 15.50 1.37 -13.37
CA VAL A 517 15.57 1.65 -11.93
C VAL A 517 14.22 2.14 -11.46
N PHE A 518 13.63 1.45 -10.48
CA PHE A 518 12.25 1.68 -10.06
C PHE A 518 12.14 1.86 -8.56
N TYR A 519 11.25 2.75 -8.13
CA TYR A 519 10.97 3.01 -6.72
C TYR A 519 9.53 2.63 -6.41
N LEU A 520 9.37 1.63 -5.53
CA LEU A 520 8.09 1.24 -4.96
C LEU A 520 8.17 1.36 -3.44
N SER A 521 7.06 1.66 -2.80
CA SER A 521 7.02 1.76 -1.35
C SER A 521 5.63 1.47 -0.81
N GLY A 522 5.59 1.14 0.48
CA GLY A 522 4.38 0.76 1.18
C GLY A 522 4.30 -0.74 1.42
N TYR A 523 3.09 -1.18 1.77
CA TYR A 523 2.89 -2.47 2.43
C TYR A 523 1.95 -3.41 1.65
N ASP A 524 1.37 -2.94 0.55
CA ASP A 524 0.60 -3.77 -0.37
C ASP A 524 1.55 -4.30 -1.45
N GLY A 525 1.95 -5.57 -1.34
CA GLY A 525 2.83 -6.20 -2.32
C GLY A 525 2.23 -6.26 -3.74
N SER A 526 0.91 -6.15 -3.91
CA SER A 526 0.28 -6.30 -5.22
C SER A 526 0.64 -5.19 -6.21
N ILE A 527 1.12 -4.04 -5.74
CA ILE A 527 1.50 -2.91 -6.61
C ILE A 527 2.74 -3.22 -7.47
N ILE A 528 3.50 -4.29 -7.18
CA ILE A 528 4.57 -4.75 -8.08
C ILE A 528 4.03 -5.10 -9.48
N SER A 529 2.73 -5.42 -9.58
CA SER A 529 2.09 -5.76 -10.85
C SER A 529 2.16 -4.66 -11.90
N PHE A 530 2.24 -3.38 -11.51
CA PHE A 530 2.42 -2.28 -12.45
C PHE A 530 3.74 -2.39 -13.22
N LEU A 531 4.76 -3.01 -12.63
CA LEU A 531 6.03 -3.24 -13.31
C LEU A 531 6.03 -4.49 -14.22
N LEU A 532 5.16 -5.47 -13.94
CA LEU A 532 5.14 -6.76 -14.65
C LEU A 532 4.36 -6.72 -15.98
N GLY A 533 3.71 -5.59 -16.28
CA GLY A 533 2.79 -5.43 -17.41
C GLY A 533 1.39 -5.96 -17.09
N GLY A 534 0.41 -5.06 -17.18
CA GLY A 534 -1.02 -5.35 -17.02
C GLY A 534 -1.70 -5.67 -18.36
N THR A 535 -2.95 -6.16 -18.30
CA THR A 535 -3.77 -6.48 -19.49
C THR A 535 -4.07 -5.30 -20.41
N THR A 536 -3.83 -4.06 -19.98
CA THR A 536 -4.21 -2.83 -20.70
C THR A 536 -3.04 -2.12 -21.39
N ASN A 537 -1.80 -2.32 -20.96
CA ASN A 537 -0.62 -1.71 -21.57
C ASN A 537 0.31 -2.78 -22.17
N THR A 538 0.72 -2.57 -23.43
CA THR A 538 1.41 -3.57 -24.27
C THR A 538 2.89 -3.77 -23.93
N SER A 539 3.48 -2.93 -23.09
CA SER A 539 4.89 -3.02 -22.66
C SER A 539 5.08 -2.69 -21.18
N ALA A 540 5.98 -3.42 -20.51
CA ALA A 540 6.37 -3.12 -19.14
C ALA A 540 7.08 -1.75 -19.05
N PRO A 541 6.90 -0.99 -17.94
CA PRO A 541 7.60 0.27 -17.71
C PRO A 541 9.12 0.12 -17.80
N LYS A 542 9.77 1.12 -18.40
CA LYS A 542 11.24 1.26 -18.45
C LYS A 542 11.77 2.26 -17.44
N THR A 543 10.98 3.27 -17.05
CA THR A 543 11.39 4.29 -16.07
C THR A 543 10.45 4.33 -14.87
N ASP A 544 10.88 4.95 -13.78
CA ASP A 544 10.07 5.21 -12.59
C ASP A 544 8.87 6.15 -12.88
N VAL A 545 9.02 7.08 -13.82
CA VAL A 545 7.92 7.92 -14.33
C VAL A 545 6.88 7.07 -15.07
N GLU A 546 7.30 6.17 -15.96
CA GLU A 546 6.39 5.24 -16.64
C GLU A 546 5.68 4.31 -15.66
N LEU A 547 6.39 3.83 -14.63
CA LEU A 547 5.81 3.01 -13.57
C LEU A 547 4.74 3.78 -12.78
N PHE A 548 5.01 5.04 -12.43
CA PHE A 548 4.04 5.90 -11.78
C PHE A 548 2.81 6.11 -12.67
N ASN A 549 3.01 6.40 -13.95
CA ASN A 549 1.94 6.60 -14.92
C ASN A 549 1.09 5.34 -15.08
N GLU A 550 1.71 4.16 -15.13
CA GLU A 550 1.01 2.87 -15.13
C GLU A 550 0.14 2.72 -13.88
N ALA A 551 0.69 3.04 -12.71
CA ALA A 551 -0.07 2.99 -11.46
C ALA A 551 -1.25 3.97 -11.44
N MET A 552 -1.16 5.12 -12.13
CA MET A 552 -2.25 6.08 -12.27
C MET A 552 -3.24 5.74 -13.39
N ASN A 553 -2.85 4.89 -14.34
CA ASN A 553 -3.67 4.44 -15.47
C ASN A 553 -4.54 3.24 -15.09
N GLN A 554 -5.45 3.44 -14.13
CA GLN A 554 -6.41 2.42 -13.71
C GLN A 554 -7.83 2.85 -14.07
N GLU A 555 -8.71 1.91 -14.37
CA GLU A 555 -10.10 2.17 -14.77
C GLU A 555 -10.81 3.17 -13.83
N VAL A 556 -10.71 2.96 -12.51
CA VAL A 556 -11.34 3.85 -11.52
C VAL A 556 -10.69 5.24 -11.45
N LEU A 557 -9.39 5.33 -11.73
CA LEU A 557 -8.62 6.57 -11.69
C LEU A 557 -8.83 7.38 -12.97
N ASN A 558 -9.02 6.73 -14.11
CA ASN A 558 -9.33 7.36 -15.39
C ASN A 558 -10.74 7.96 -15.46
N MET A 559 -11.57 7.76 -14.43
CA MET A 559 -12.86 8.43 -14.28
C MET A 559 -12.76 9.81 -13.60
N VAL A 560 -11.56 10.21 -13.14
CA VAL A 560 -11.33 11.50 -12.48
C VAL A 560 -11.72 12.66 -13.41
N ARG A 561 -12.29 13.71 -12.81
CA ARG A 561 -12.67 14.95 -13.49
C ARG A 561 -12.01 16.15 -12.80
N VAL A 562 -11.61 17.15 -13.58
CA VAL A 562 -10.96 18.38 -13.10
C VAL A 562 -11.76 19.59 -13.54
#